data_AF-A0A158KJ82-F1
#
_entry.id   AF-A0A158KJ82-F1
#
_cell.length_a   1.000
_cell.length_b   1.000
_cell.length_c   1.000
_cell.angle_alpha   90.00
_cell.angle_beta   90.00
_cell.angle_gamma   90.00
#
_symmetry.space_group_name_H-M   'P 1'
#
loop_
_entity.id
_entity.type
_entity.pdbx_description
1 polymer ?
#
loop_
_entity_poly.entity_id
_entity_poly.type
_entity_poly.pdbx_seq_one_letter_code
_entity_poly.pdbx_strand_id
1 'polypeptide(L)'
;MLKPDQIPAAVAAGGVYRNDANVAPSFSVGDRVRVKNHQPSGHTRLPGYVRLKEGTIAIDHGVFVYPDTMAHGNGETPQHVYTVHFDATEVWGDKGVAGDTVRVDLFDAYLERCE
;
A
#
# COMPACT_ATOMS: atom_id res chain seq x y z
N MET A 1 14.92 -3.63 23.44
CA MET A 1 14.24 -2.45 24.00
C MET A 1 15.19 -1.26 23.94
N LEU A 2 14.67 -0.05 23.71
CA LEU A 2 15.46 1.17 23.77
C LEU A 2 15.87 1.45 25.22
N LYS A 3 17.09 1.93 25.44
CA LYS A 3 17.56 2.42 26.74
C LYS A 3 17.06 3.85 26.98
N PRO A 4 16.92 4.31 28.24
CA PRO A 4 16.37 5.64 28.55
C PRO A 4 17.07 6.81 27.86
N ASP A 5 18.39 6.73 27.72
CA ASP A 5 19.24 7.73 27.04
C ASP A 5 18.98 7.79 25.52
N GLN A 6 18.43 6.73 24.93
CA GLN A 6 18.12 6.66 23.49
C GLN A 6 16.74 7.22 23.14
N ILE A 7 15.88 7.46 24.14
CA ILE A 7 14.47 7.87 23.92
C ILE A 7 14.36 9.21 23.17
N PRO A 8 15.04 10.30 23.59
CA PRO A 8 14.86 11.60 22.92
C PRO A 8 15.25 11.54 21.44
N ALA A 9 16.34 10.86 21.12
CA ALA A 9 16.82 10.70 19.74
C ALA A 9 15.85 9.85 18.91
N ALA A 10 15.35 8.73 19.44
CA ALA A 10 14.41 7.88 18.74
C ALA A 10 13.07 8.59 18.45
N VAL A 11 12.56 9.36 19.42
CA VAL A 11 11.34 10.17 19.24
C VAL A 11 11.56 11.27 18.19
N ALA A 12 12.70 11.96 18.25
CA ALA A 12 13.02 13.01 17.28
C ALA A 12 13.20 12.47 15.85
N ALA A 13 13.79 11.27 15.70
CA ALA A 13 13.97 10.62 14.40
C ALA A 13 12.65 10.09 13.80
N GLY A 14 11.69 9.70 14.65
CA GLY A 14 10.43 9.09 14.21
C GLY A 14 10.61 7.68 13.65
N GLY A 15 9.50 7.09 13.18
CA GLY A 15 9.52 5.80 12.49
C GLY A 15 9.92 5.99 11.02
N VAL A 16 11.08 5.47 10.63
CA VAL A 16 11.55 5.51 9.24
C VAL A 16 11.13 4.22 8.55
N TYR A 17 10.04 4.29 7.78
CA TYR A 17 9.56 3.16 6.95
C TYR A 17 9.72 3.40 5.45
N ARG A 18 10.01 4.65 5.07
CA ARG A 18 10.46 5.01 3.72
C ARG A 18 11.88 4.48 3.53
N ASN A 19 12.17 3.95 2.35
CA ASN A 19 13.42 3.28 2.03
C ASN A 19 14.01 3.89 0.76
N ASP A 20 15.31 4.17 0.74
CA ASP A 20 16.00 4.79 -0.39
C ASP A 20 16.48 3.77 -1.45
N ALA A 21 16.06 2.51 -1.34
CA ALA A 21 16.35 1.48 -2.32
C ALA A 21 15.87 1.90 -3.72
N ASN A 22 16.73 1.68 -4.71
CA ASN A 22 16.42 1.95 -6.11
C ASN A 22 15.57 0.80 -6.70
N VAL A 23 14.26 0.83 -6.42
CA VAL A 23 13.26 -0.09 -6.97
C VAL A 23 12.53 0.63 -8.09
N ALA A 24 12.36 -0.02 -9.24
CA ALA A 24 11.58 0.57 -10.33
C ALA A 24 10.08 0.44 -10.03
N PRO A 25 9.27 1.49 -10.24
CA PRO A 25 7.82 1.40 -10.08
C PRO A 25 7.20 0.54 -11.19
N SER A 26 6.29 -0.36 -10.84
CA SER A 26 5.50 -1.12 -11.82
C SER A 26 4.40 -0.28 -12.48
N PHE A 27 3.98 0.82 -11.85
CA PHE A 27 2.85 1.64 -12.28
C PHE A 27 3.18 3.13 -12.23
N SER A 28 2.49 3.92 -13.04
CA SER A 28 2.55 5.39 -13.06
C SER A 28 1.21 6.00 -12.66
N VAL A 29 1.22 7.25 -12.19
CA VAL A 29 -0.01 8.02 -11.94
C VAL A 29 -0.86 8.06 -13.21
N GLY A 30 -2.14 7.71 -13.09
CA GLY A 30 -3.09 7.56 -14.19
C GLY A 30 -3.26 6.13 -14.69
N ASP A 31 -2.39 5.19 -14.32
CA ASP A 31 -2.56 3.78 -14.70
C ASP A 31 -3.80 3.17 -14.04
N ARG A 32 -4.58 2.42 -14.82
CA ARG A 32 -5.65 1.56 -14.32
C ARG A 32 -5.05 0.26 -13.77
N VAL A 33 -5.48 -0.10 -12.58
CA VAL A 33 -5.00 -1.28 -11.87
C VAL A 33 -6.15 -2.06 -11.28
N ARG A 34 -5.97 -3.37 -11.17
CA ARG A 34 -6.82 -4.24 -10.38
C ARG A 34 -6.07 -4.65 -9.13
N VAL A 35 -6.80 -4.70 -8.02
CA VAL A 35 -6.27 -5.22 -6.77
C VAL A 35 -6.35 -6.75 -6.79
N LYS A 36 -5.23 -7.42 -6.56
CA LYS A 36 -5.17 -8.88 -6.51
C LYS A 36 -6.04 -9.45 -5.41
N ASN A 37 -6.49 -10.69 -5.59
CA ASN A 37 -7.16 -11.46 -4.54
C ASN A 37 -6.15 -12.09 -3.55
N HIS A 38 -5.26 -11.27 -2.99
CA HIS A 38 -4.21 -11.72 -2.06
C HIS A 38 -4.77 -11.86 -0.63
N GLN A 39 -4.65 -13.06 -0.05
CA GLN A 39 -5.23 -13.42 1.24
C GLN A 39 -4.26 -14.28 2.08
N PRO A 40 -3.10 -13.72 2.50
CA PRO A 40 -2.17 -14.47 3.31
C PRO A 40 -2.79 -14.77 4.68
N SER A 41 -2.38 -15.87 5.31
CA SER A 41 -2.75 -16.19 6.69
C SER A 41 -2.08 -15.29 7.72
N GLY A 42 -0.98 -14.63 7.33
CA GLY A 42 -0.21 -13.71 8.15
C GLY A 42 -0.62 -12.24 7.99
N HIS A 43 0.24 -11.34 8.48
CA HIS A 43 0.02 -9.91 8.36
C HIS A 43 -0.05 -9.45 6.90
N THR A 44 -1.02 -8.60 6.60
CA THR A 44 -1.10 -7.84 5.35
C THR A 44 -1.77 -6.50 5.58
N ARG A 45 -1.45 -5.51 4.75
CA ARG A 45 -2.11 -4.20 4.75
C ARG A 45 -3.18 -4.09 3.67
N LEU A 46 -3.38 -5.14 2.87
CA LEU A 46 -4.42 -5.18 1.83
C LEU A 46 -5.83 -5.38 2.43
N PRO A 47 -6.69 -4.35 2.45
CA PRO A 47 -8.02 -4.47 3.01
C PRO A 47 -8.93 -5.35 2.15
N GLY A 48 -9.79 -6.15 2.79
CA GLY A 48 -10.68 -7.06 2.06
C GLY A 48 -11.66 -6.38 1.09
N TYR A 49 -12.10 -5.16 1.42
CA TYR A 49 -13.12 -4.45 0.64
C TYR A 49 -12.64 -3.95 -0.73
N VAL A 50 -11.33 -3.82 -0.94
CA VAL A 50 -10.75 -3.44 -2.24
C VAL A 50 -10.23 -4.63 -3.04
N ARG A 51 -10.26 -5.86 -2.51
CA ARG A 51 -9.80 -7.03 -3.28
C ARG A 51 -10.66 -7.21 -4.52
N LEU A 52 -10.01 -7.55 -5.64
CA LEU A 52 -10.62 -7.69 -6.97
C LEU A 52 -11.24 -6.41 -7.53
N LYS A 53 -11.09 -5.26 -6.85
CA LYS A 53 -11.61 -3.98 -7.32
C LYS A 53 -10.64 -3.31 -8.28
N GLU A 54 -11.21 -2.55 -9.19
CA GLU A 54 -10.43 -1.72 -10.12
C GLU A 54 -10.35 -0.27 -9.66
N GLY A 55 -9.17 0.32 -9.84
CA GLY A 55 -8.95 1.71 -9.51
C GLY A 55 -7.90 2.34 -10.41
N THR A 56 -7.58 3.59 -10.12
CA THR A 56 -6.55 4.35 -10.83
C THR A 56 -5.47 4.80 -9.87
N ILE A 57 -4.20 4.68 -10.25
CA ILE A 57 -3.09 5.23 -9.46
C ILE A 57 -3.23 6.76 -9.40
N ALA A 58 -3.39 7.31 -8.20
CA ALA A 58 -3.50 8.74 -7.97
C ALA A 58 -2.18 9.36 -7.51
N ILE A 59 -1.38 8.63 -6.72
CA ILE A 59 -0.12 9.11 -6.15
C ILE A 59 0.85 7.93 -6.08
N ASP A 60 2.11 8.14 -6.46
CA ASP A 60 3.24 7.29 -6.09
C ASP A 60 4.00 7.94 -4.93
N HIS A 61 4.03 7.28 -3.77
CA HIS A 61 4.73 7.79 -2.57
C HIS A 61 6.21 7.43 -2.55
N GLY A 62 6.69 6.67 -3.53
CA GLY A 62 8.03 6.08 -3.56
C GLY A 62 8.10 4.78 -2.77
N VAL A 63 9.32 4.42 -2.37
CA VAL A 63 9.64 3.09 -1.85
C VAL A 63 9.50 3.03 -0.33
N PHE A 64 8.82 2.01 0.16
CA PHE A 64 8.64 1.70 1.58
C PHE A 64 8.94 0.23 1.85
N VAL A 65 9.24 -0.07 3.10
CA VAL A 65 9.42 -1.44 3.58
C VAL A 65 8.09 -2.21 3.50
N TYR A 66 8.10 -3.39 2.86
CA TYR A 66 6.90 -4.21 2.67
C TYR A 66 6.47 -4.95 3.95
N PRO A 67 5.26 -4.73 4.46
CA PRO A 67 4.83 -5.22 5.76
C PRO A 67 4.59 -6.73 5.79
N ASP A 68 4.15 -7.36 4.69
CA ASP A 68 3.82 -8.78 4.69
C ASP A 68 5.06 -9.66 4.93
N THR A 69 6.27 -9.25 4.53
CA THR A 69 7.50 -9.99 4.83
C THR A 69 8.08 -9.61 6.18
N MET A 70 8.09 -8.31 6.50
CA MET A 70 8.71 -7.79 7.70
C MET A 70 8.08 -8.30 8.99
N ALA A 71 6.76 -8.42 9.02
CA ALA A 71 6.05 -8.89 10.21
C ALA A 71 6.46 -10.33 10.61
N HIS A 72 7.02 -11.11 9.69
CA HIS A 72 7.43 -12.51 9.91
C HIS A 72 8.95 -12.70 9.94
N GLY A 73 9.73 -11.61 9.93
CA GLY A 73 11.20 -11.69 9.95
C GLY A 73 11.83 -12.19 8.65
N ASN A 74 11.10 -12.19 7.54
CA ASN A 74 11.58 -12.65 6.24
C ASN A 74 12.41 -11.59 5.48
N GLY A 75 12.85 -10.54 6.18
CA GLY A 75 13.64 -9.45 5.63
C GLY A 75 12.83 -8.35 4.97
N GLU A 76 13.55 -7.28 4.65
CA GLU A 76 13.01 -6.13 3.93
C GLU A 76 12.94 -6.46 2.45
N THR A 77 11.74 -6.38 1.88
CA THR A 77 11.53 -6.35 0.43
C THR A 77 10.92 -5.00 0.07
N PRO A 78 11.73 -3.93 -0.06
CA PRO A 78 11.20 -2.59 -0.30
C PRO A 78 10.42 -2.55 -1.62
N GLN A 79 9.30 -1.84 -1.63
CA GLN A 79 8.38 -1.74 -2.77
C GLN A 79 7.78 -0.34 -2.83
N HIS A 80 7.34 0.07 -4.02
CA HIS A 80 6.53 1.27 -4.16
C HIS A 80 5.20 1.15 -3.41
N VAL A 81 4.72 2.27 -2.87
CA VAL A 81 3.39 2.42 -2.29
C VAL A 81 2.62 3.47 -3.09
N TYR A 82 1.44 3.08 -3.55
CA TYR A 82 0.58 3.91 -4.37
C TYR A 82 -0.72 4.24 -3.64
N THR A 83 -1.17 5.49 -3.69
CA THR A 83 -2.58 5.78 -3.41
C THR A 83 -3.39 5.39 -4.64
N VAL A 84 -4.27 4.41 -4.49
CA VAL A 84 -5.22 4.01 -5.54
C VAL A 84 -6.58 4.64 -5.26
N HIS A 85 -7.15 5.25 -6.29
CA HIS A 85 -8.47 5.86 -6.29
C HIS A 85 -9.50 4.86 -6.82
N PHE A 86 -10.53 4.58 -6.01
CA PHE A 86 -11.68 3.75 -6.36
C PHE A 86 -12.95 4.58 -6.31
N ASP A 87 -13.84 4.37 -7.28
CA ASP A 87 -15.21 4.86 -7.18
C ASP A 87 -15.95 4.11 -6.05
N ALA A 88 -16.76 4.80 -5.26
CA ALA A 88 -17.54 4.15 -4.21
C ALA A 88 -18.48 3.07 -4.77
N THR A 89 -18.98 3.24 -6.00
CA THR A 89 -19.81 2.24 -6.70
C THR A 89 -19.04 0.98 -7.07
N GLU A 90 -17.74 1.09 -7.33
CA GLU A 90 -16.89 -0.08 -7.59
C GLU A 90 -16.69 -0.88 -6.30
N VAL A 91 -16.42 -0.19 -5.19
CA VAL A 91 -16.18 -0.84 -3.90
C VAL A 91 -17.47 -1.45 -3.32
N TRP A 92 -18.57 -0.70 -3.35
CA TRP A 92 -19.80 -1.02 -2.62
C TRP A 92 -20.99 -1.44 -3.50
N GLY A 93 -20.85 -1.43 -4.83
CA GLY A 93 -21.95 -1.68 -5.77
C GLY A 93 -23.06 -0.64 -5.65
N ASP A 94 -24.31 -1.09 -5.69
CA ASP A 94 -25.52 -0.23 -5.59
C ASP A 94 -25.63 0.55 -4.25
N LYS A 95 -24.83 0.18 -3.24
CA LYS A 95 -24.76 0.91 -1.96
C LYS A 95 -23.75 2.06 -1.99
N GLY A 96 -22.94 2.16 -3.04
CA GLY A 96 -22.01 3.25 -3.26
C GLY A 96 -22.72 4.48 -3.83
N VAL A 97 -22.31 5.67 -3.39
CA VAL A 97 -22.83 6.94 -3.92
C VAL A 97 -21.98 7.34 -5.13
N ALA A 98 -22.61 7.62 -6.26
CA ALA A 98 -21.92 8.07 -7.46
C ALA A 98 -21.22 9.42 -7.21
N GLY A 99 -19.94 9.51 -7.59
CA GLY A 99 -19.11 10.68 -7.34
C GLY A 99 -18.32 10.64 -6.02
N ASP A 100 -18.70 9.78 -5.07
CA ASP A 100 -17.91 9.53 -3.87
C ASP A 100 -16.75 8.57 -4.18
N THR A 101 -15.66 8.73 -3.44
CA THR A 101 -14.39 8.07 -3.73
C THR A 101 -13.78 7.46 -2.49
N VAL A 102 -13.15 6.30 -2.66
CA VAL A 102 -12.31 5.66 -1.63
C VAL A 102 -10.87 5.68 -2.10
N ARG A 103 -9.95 6.13 -1.23
CA ARG A 103 -8.51 6.16 -1.51
C ARG A 103 -7.80 5.23 -0.54
N VAL A 104 -7.00 4.32 -1.09
CA VAL A 104 -6.28 3.31 -0.30
C VAL A 104 -4.82 3.28 -0.74
N ASP A 105 -3.92 3.32 0.22
CA ASP A 105 -2.50 3.12 -0.03
C ASP A 105 -2.19 1.62 -0.12
N LEU A 106 -1.70 1.20 -1.29
CA LEU A 106 -1.45 -0.19 -1.63
C LEU A 106 -0.02 -0.36 -2.13
N PHE A 107 0.63 -1.44 -1.68
CA PHE A 107 1.97 -1.82 -2.15
C PHE A 107 1.90 -2.37 -3.57
N ASP A 108 3.01 -2.19 -4.31
CA ASP A 108 3.18 -2.66 -5.68
C ASP A 108 2.75 -4.13 -5.87
N ALA A 109 3.17 -5.02 -4.97
CA ALA A 109 2.82 -6.44 -5.04
C ALA A 109 1.31 -6.73 -4.96
N TYR A 110 0.49 -5.83 -4.41
CA TYR A 110 -0.96 -6.02 -4.31
C TYR A 110 -1.71 -5.72 -5.62
N LEU A 111 -1.05 -5.13 -6.61
CA LEU A 111 -1.68 -4.62 -7.82
C LEU A 111 -1.26 -5.41 -9.05
N GLU A 112 -2.14 -5.42 -10.05
CA GLU A 112 -1.88 -5.89 -11.41
C GLU A 112 -2.45 -4.88 -12.41
N ARG A 113 -1.86 -4.82 -13.62
CA ARG A 113 -2.37 -3.94 -14.68
C ARG A 113 -3.77 -4.40 -15.12
N CYS A 114 -4.70 -3.46 -15.27
CA CYS A 114 -5.92 -3.72 -16.00
C CYS A 114 -5.62 -3.75 -17.51
N GLU A 115 -6.22 -4.71 -18.21
CA GLU A 115 -6.29 -4.70 -19.68
C GLU A 115 -7.26 -3.62 -20.20
#